data_AF-A0A932ZC24-F1
#
_entry.id   AF-A0A932ZC24-F1
#
_cell.length_a   1.000
_cell.length_b   1.000
_cell.length_c   1.000
_cell.angle_alpha   90.00
_cell.angle_beta   90.00
_cell.angle_gamma   90.00
#
_symmetry.space_group_name_H-M   'P 1'
#
loop_
_entity.id
_entity.type
_entity.pdbx_description
1 polymer ?
#
loop_
_entity_poly.entity_id
_entity_poly.type
_entity_poly.pdbx_seq_one_letter_code
_entity_poly.pdbx_strand_id
1 'polypeptide(L)'
;MCLEAFFYDYAASKIGDSYVQKHLDRLDLPSKLLILPRLVCGESITKDSNVFAGVKRLNKERNNLVHFKSKHFETADLKGADDFHNMLNQKFRAALEDGIEVIHAVMKAIDKLHGTDHFFKRVCT
;
A
#
# COMPACT_ATOMS: atom_id res chain seq x y z
N MET A 1 0.83 6.55 0.60
CA MET A 1 0.06 7.69 0.04
C MET A 1 -1.12 7.24 -0.82
N CYS A 2 -0.97 6.66 -2.02
CA CYS A 2 -2.15 6.31 -2.85
C CYS A 2 -3.12 5.33 -2.18
N LEU A 3 -2.64 4.21 -1.64
CA LEU A 3 -3.50 3.24 -0.95
C LEU A 3 -4.09 3.80 0.36
N GLU A 4 -3.39 4.72 1.02
CA GLU A 4 -3.89 5.40 2.23
C GLU A 4 -5.01 6.39 1.89
N ALA A 5 -4.82 7.19 0.85
CA ALA A 5 -5.83 8.11 0.35
C ALA A 5 -7.06 7.34 -0.15
N PHE A 6 -6.86 6.24 -0.87
CA PHE A 6 -7.94 5.35 -1.29
C PHE A 6 -8.73 4.81 -0.10
N PHE A 7 -8.05 4.29 0.94
CA PHE A 7 -8.74 3.82 2.14
C PHE A 7 -9.49 4.92 2.87
N TYR A 8 -8.90 6.12 2.94
CA TYR A 8 -9.57 7.27 3.54
C TYR A 8 -10.84 7.61 2.77
N ASP A 9 -10.76 7.82 1.46
CA ASP A 9 -11.90 8.16 0.60
C ASP A 9 -12.98 7.07 0.62
N TYR A 10 -12.55 5.81 0.53
CA TYR A 10 -13.42 4.65 0.65
C TYR A 10 -14.21 4.66 1.97
N ALA A 11 -13.53 4.83 3.11
CA ALA A 11 -14.19 4.85 4.40
C ALA A 11 -15.05 6.11 4.56
N ALA A 12 -14.52 7.27 4.21
CA ALA A 12 -15.18 8.58 4.34
C ALA A 12 -16.54 8.58 3.61
N SER A 13 -16.58 8.05 2.38
CA SER A 13 -17.80 7.94 1.58
C SER A 13 -18.89 7.02 2.17
N LYS A 14 -18.54 6.15 3.13
CA LYS A 14 -19.47 5.14 3.69
C LYS A 14 -19.84 5.39 5.14
N ILE A 15 -18.90 5.88 5.95
CA ILE A 15 -19.06 6.08 7.40
C ILE A 15 -18.86 7.53 7.85
N GLY A 16 -18.45 8.42 6.95
CA GLY A 16 -18.34 9.85 7.18
C GLY A 16 -16.95 10.32 7.62
N ASP A 17 -16.51 11.44 7.02
CA ASP A 17 -15.18 12.04 7.19
C ASP A 17 -14.78 12.24 8.64
N SER A 18 -15.67 12.82 9.46
CA SER A 18 -15.37 13.13 10.86
C SER A 18 -15.01 11.88 11.67
N TYR A 19 -15.64 10.74 11.40
CA TYR A 19 -15.36 9.51 12.13
C TYR A 19 -14.04 8.89 11.66
N VAL A 20 -13.82 8.85 10.35
CA VAL A 20 -12.58 8.33 9.76
C VAL A 20 -11.37 9.13 10.26
N GLN A 21 -11.43 10.45 10.18
CA GLN A 21 -10.34 11.34 10.58
C GLN A 21 -10.00 11.19 12.08
N LYS A 22 -11.00 11.09 12.95
CA LYS A 22 -10.78 10.99 14.40
C LYS A 22 -10.29 9.61 14.85
N HIS A 23 -10.78 8.54 14.22
CA HIS A 23 -10.65 7.19 14.79
C HIS A 23 -9.90 6.20 13.90
N LEU A 24 -9.91 6.36 12.58
CA LEU A 24 -9.46 5.30 11.67
C LEU A 24 -8.24 5.68 10.84
N ASP A 25 -8.01 6.97 10.58
CA ASP A 25 -6.93 7.39 9.68
C ASP A 25 -5.52 7.11 10.25
N ARG A 26 -5.39 7.03 11.58
CA ARG A 26 -4.13 6.72 12.26
C ARG A 26 -3.73 5.23 12.20
N LEU A 27 -4.60 4.37 11.68
CA LEU A 27 -4.29 2.96 11.50
C LEU A 27 -3.17 2.78 10.48
N ASP A 28 -2.28 1.82 10.72
CA ASP A 28 -1.29 1.43 9.72
C ASP A 28 -1.97 0.76 8.52
N LEU A 29 -1.29 0.78 7.37
CA LEU A 29 -1.87 0.37 6.10
C LEU A 29 -2.44 -1.07 6.11
N PRO A 30 -1.75 -2.08 6.67
CA PRO A 30 -2.32 -3.41 6.84
C PRO A 30 -3.57 -3.45 7.72
N SER A 31 -3.63 -2.66 8.80
CA SER A 31 -4.82 -2.60 9.65
C SER A 31 -5.99 -1.93 8.94
N LYS A 32 -5.76 -0.91 8.11
CA LYS A 32 -6.81 -0.29 7.27
C LYS A 32 -7.46 -1.32 6.35
N LEU A 33 -6.69 -2.22 5.73
CA LEU A 33 -7.22 -3.30 4.87
C LEU A 33 -8.17 -4.25 5.60
N LEU A 34 -7.94 -4.52 6.88
CA LEU A 34 -8.78 -5.44 7.66
C LEU A 34 -9.98 -4.74 8.29
N ILE A 35 -9.74 -3.58 8.90
CA ILE A 35 -10.73 -2.91 9.73
C ILE A 35 -11.77 -2.18 8.89
N LEU A 36 -11.36 -1.48 7.83
CA LEU A 36 -12.28 -0.64 7.06
C LEU A 36 -13.34 -1.49 6.33
N PRO A 37 -13.00 -2.59 5.63
CA PRO A 37 -14.03 -3.42 5.03
C PRO A 37 -14.93 -4.07 6.07
N ARG A 38 -14.40 -4.50 7.22
CA ARG A 38 -15.22 -5.06 8.31
C ARG A 38 -16.26 -4.07 8.82
N LEU A 39 -15.90 -2.79 8.95
CA LEU A 39 -16.81 -1.73 9.38
C LEU A 39 -17.86 -1.38 8.32
N VAL A 40 -17.51 -1.42 7.03
CA VAL A 40 -18.39 -1.02 5.92
C VAL A 40 -19.30 -2.16 5.46
N CYS A 41 -18.75 -3.36 5.28
CA CYS A 41 -19.42 -4.51 4.67
C CYS A 41 -19.86 -5.57 5.68
N GLY A 42 -19.43 -5.47 6.95
CA GLY A 42 -19.60 -6.55 7.93
C GLY A 42 -18.65 -7.74 7.71
N GLU A 43 -17.88 -7.75 6.63
CA GLU A 43 -16.90 -8.78 6.28
C GLU A 43 -15.51 -8.18 6.03
N SER A 44 -14.46 -8.98 6.20
CA SER A 44 -13.07 -8.54 6.05
C SER A 44 -12.31 -9.41 5.07
N ILE A 45 -11.31 -8.80 4.44
CA ILE A 45 -10.22 -9.55 3.80
C ILE A 45 -9.48 -10.33 4.89
N THR A 46 -9.11 -11.58 4.60
CA THR A 46 -8.41 -12.45 5.57
C THR A 46 -6.92 -12.13 5.63
N LYS A 47 -6.31 -12.34 6.80
CA LYS A 47 -4.85 -12.15 7.00
C LYS A 47 -4.01 -13.11 6.17
N ASP A 48 -4.56 -14.28 5.83
CA ASP A 48 -3.87 -15.29 5.03
C ASP A 48 -3.99 -15.03 3.51
N SER A 49 -4.65 -13.94 3.11
CA SER A 49 -4.76 -13.57 1.70
C SER A 49 -3.46 -13.04 1.13
N ASN A 50 -3.21 -13.35 -0.14
CA ASN A 50 -2.10 -12.75 -0.91
C ASN A 50 -2.18 -11.22 -0.94
N VAL A 51 -3.39 -10.65 -0.88
CA VAL A 51 -3.63 -9.20 -0.82
C VAL A 51 -3.07 -8.62 0.47
N PHE A 52 -3.34 -9.24 1.62
CA PHE A 52 -2.80 -8.79 2.91
C PHE A 52 -1.27 -8.89 2.95
N ALA A 53 -0.71 -10.00 2.46
CA ALA A 53 0.74 -10.16 2.33
C ALA A 53 1.36 -9.07 1.44
N GLY A 54 0.72 -8.76 0.31
CA GLY A 54 1.11 -7.68 -0.60
C GLY A 54 1.09 -6.30 0.06
N VAL A 55 0.01 -5.95 0.78
CA VAL A 55 -0.08 -4.68 1.51
C VAL A 55 0.99 -4.57 2.60
N LYS A 56 1.30 -5.65 3.31
CA LYS A 56 2.41 -5.66 4.28
C LYS A 56 3.77 -5.39 3.62
N ARG A 57 4.04 -6.03 2.47
CA ARG A 57 5.27 -5.77 1.71
C ARG A 57 5.33 -4.32 1.24
N LEU A 58 4.27 -3.83 0.61
CA LEU A 58 4.20 -2.44 0.13
C LEU A 58 4.42 -1.43 1.27
N ASN A 59 3.82 -1.68 2.45
CA ASN A 59 4.03 -0.83 3.62
C ASN A 59 5.50 -0.80 4.05
N LYS A 60 6.17 -1.95 4.03
CA LYS A 60 7.60 -2.07 4.35
C LYS A 60 8.47 -1.37 3.32
N GLU A 61 8.23 -1.58 2.03
CA GLU A 61 9.01 -0.95 0.96
C GLU A 61 8.86 0.58 0.96
N ARG A 62 7.64 1.08 1.21
CA ARG A 62 7.40 2.51 1.44
C ARG A 62 8.23 3.05 2.62
N ASN A 63 8.29 2.31 3.73
CA ASN A 63 9.10 2.73 4.88
C ASN A 63 10.60 2.70 4.57
N ASN A 64 11.07 1.72 3.81
CA ASN A 64 12.47 1.64 3.38
C ASN A 64 12.85 2.82 2.48
N LEU A 65 11.92 3.26 1.62
CA LEU A 65 12.08 4.43 0.74
C LEU A 65 12.10 5.74 1.54
N VAL A 66 11.12 5.94 2.40
CA VAL A 66 10.95 7.21 3.15
C VAL A 66 12.01 7.39 4.24
N HIS A 67 12.41 6.29 4.88
CA HIS A 67 13.42 6.29 5.95
C HIS A 67 14.77 5.79 5.47
N PHE A 68 15.04 5.88 4.16
CA PHE A 68 16.31 5.48 3.60
C PHE A 68 17.45 6.31 4.20
N LYS A 69 18.46 5.64 4.78
CA LYS A 69 19.65 6.30 5.32
C LYS A 69 20.77 6.29 4.29
N SER A 70 21.48 7.40 4.17
CA SER A 70 22.69 7.48 3.35
C SER A 70 23.70 6.43 3.78
N LYS A 71 24.39 5.84 2.80
CA LYS A 71 25.51 4.94 3.03
C LYS A 71 26.80 5.65 2.64
N HIS A 72 27.80 5.61 3.51
CA HIS A 72 29.12 6.17 3.22
C HIS A 72 29.93 5.20 2.38
N PHE A 73 30.69 5.75 1.43
CA PHE A 73 31.66 5.03 0.62
C PHE A 73 32.96 5.82 0.64
N GLU A 74 34.07 5.11 0.82
CA GLU A 74 35.41 5.69 0.69
C GLU A 74 35.63 6.17 -0.75
N THR A 75 36.38 7.25 -0.95
CA THR A 75 36.59 7.82 -2.29
C THR A 75 37.27 6.83 -3.26
N ALA A 76 38.04 5.89 -2.73
CA ALA A 76 38.68 4.83 -3.50
C ALA A 76 37.72 3.71 -3.95
N ASP A 77 36.52 3.59 -3.34
CA ASP A 77 35.54 2.54 -3.61
C ASP A 77 34.38 3.03 -4.49
N LEU A 78 34.73 3.62 -5.63
CA LEU A 78 33.73 4.08 -6.61
C LEU A 78 32.89 2.91 -7.17
N LYS A 79 33.50 1.72 -7.31
CA LYS A 79 32.80 0.53 -7.80
C LYS A 79 31.76 0.04 -6.78
N GLY A 80 32.11 -0.03 -5.49
CA GLY A 80 31.15 -0.42 -4.46
C GLY A 80 29.98 0.56 -4.33
N ALA A 81 30.24 1.86 -4.54
CA ALA A 81 29.20 2.87 -4.61
C ALA A 81 28.27 2.62 -5.82
N ASP A 82 28.82 2.43 -7.02
CA ASP A 82 28.02 2.16 -8.22
C ASP A 82 27.19 0.86 -8.12
N ASP A 83 27.81 -0.23 -7.66
CA ASP A 83 27.14 -1.52 -7.43
C ASP A 83 25.97 -1.38 -6.44
N PHE A 84 26.14 -0.58 -5.39
CA PHE A 84 25.08 -0.28 -4.42
C PHE A 84 23.94 0.53 -5.04
N HIS A 85 24.26 1.57 -5.82
CA HIS A 85 23.25 2.38 -6.52
C HIS A 85 22.46 1.55 -7.54
N ASN A 86 23.13 0.68 -8.30
CA ASN A 86 22.49 -0.23 -9.26
C ASN A 86 21.55 -1.21 -8.55
N MET A 87 21.99 -1.82 -7.45
CA MET A 87 21.15 -2.70 -6.63
C MET A 87 19.91 -1.95 -6.09
N LEU A 88 20.06 -0.72 -5.59
CA LEU A 88 18.93 0.06 -5.09
C LEU A 88 17.94 0.41 -6.20
N ASN A 89 18.43 0.85 -7.35
CA ASN A 89 17.58 1.16 -8.50
C ASN A 89 16.77 -0.06 -8.95
N GLN A 90 17.38 -1.25 -8.97
CA GLN A 90 16.68 -2.49 -9.27
C GLN A 90 15.59 -2.80 -8.23
N LYS A 91 15.89 -2.66 -6.93
CA LYS A 91 14.92 -2.86 -5.85
C LYS A 91 13.74 -1.89 -5.95
N PHE A 92 14.00 -0.62 -6.25
CA PHE A 92 12.95 0.40 -6.37
C PHE A 92 12.05 0.15 -7.58
N ARG A 93 12.60 -0.29 -8.71
CA ARG A 93 11.79 -0.70 -9.87
C ARG A 93 10.88 -1.87 -9.55
N ALA A 94 11.42 -2.92 -8.93
CA ALA A 94 10.62 -4.07 -8.51
C ALA A 94 9.53 -3.70 -7.50
N ALA A 95 9.83 -2.79 -6.55
CA ALA A 95 8.87 -2.31 -5.57
C ALA A 95 7.75 -1.46 -6.21
N LEU A 96 8.04 -0.71 -7.27
CA LEU A 96 7.05 0.06 -8.02
C LEU A 96 6.06 -0.87 -8.73
N GLU A 97 6.57 -1.87 -9.44
CA GLU A 97 5.75 -2.86 -10.14
C GLU A 97 4.88 -3.66 -9.15
N ASP A 98 5.46 -4.20 -8.07
CA ASP A 98 4.70 -4.88 -7.00
C ASP A 98 3.65 -3.94 -6.39
N GLY A 99 3.98 -2.66 -6.22
CA GLY A 99 3.05 -1.66 -5.67
C GLY A 99 1.79 -1.47 -6.51
N ILE A 100 1.92 -1.39 -7.84
CA ILE A 100 0.77 -1.25 -8.75
C ILE A 100 -0.11 -2.50 -8.68
N GLU A 101 0.49 -3.69 -8.72
CA GLU A 101 -0.23 -4.95 -8.62
C GLU A 101 -0.99 -5.09 -7.29
N VAL A 102 -0.35 -4.68 -6.18
CA VAL A 102 -0.99 -4.66 -4.86
C VAL A 102 -2.17 -3.69 -4.82
N ILE A 103 -2.05 -2.50 -5.41
CA ILE A 103 -3.16 -1.53 -5.48
C ILE A 103 -4.35 -2.14 -6.24
N HIS A 104 -4.11 -2.72 -7.41
CA HIS A 104 -5.15 -3.38 -8.19
C HIS A 104 -5.79 -4.55 -7.44
N ALA A 105 -4.99 -5.37 -6.76
CA ALA A 105 -5.48 -6.50 -5.97
C ALA A 105 -6.37 -6.05 -4.81
N VAL A 106 -6.02 -4.94 -4.14
CA VAL A 106 -6.83 -4.35 -3.06
C VAL A 106 -8.16 -3.83 -3.61
N MET A 107 -8.13 -3.08 -4.72
CA MET A 107 -9.35 -2.57 -5.34
C MET A 107 -10.31 -3.70 -5.72
N LYS A 108 -9.81 -4.74 -6.39
CA LYS A 108 -10.59 -5.94 -6.73
C LYS A 108 -11.12 -6.67 -5.51
N ALA A 109 -10.34 -6.76 -4.43
CA ALA A 109 -10.77 -7.41 -3.20
C ALA A 109 -11.91 -6.66 -2.51
N ILE A 110 -11.86 -5.32 -2.50
CA ILE A 110 -12.95 -4.49 -1.97
C ILE A 110 -14.17 -4.55 -2.88
N ASP A 111 -13.99 -4.43 -4.19
CA ASP A 111 -15.07 -4.60 -5.17
C ASP A 111 -15.83 -5.93 -4.97
N LYS A 112 -15.09 -7.03 -4.76
CA LYS A 112 -15.69 -8.34 -4.44
C LYS A 112 -16.56 -8.30 -3.17
N LEU A 113 -16.16 -7.57 -2.13
CA LEU A 113 -16.95 -7.42 -0.90
C LEU A 113 -18.22 -6.58 -1.12
N HIS A 114 -18.22 -5.65 -2.07
CA HIS A 114 -19.40 -4.87 -2.43
C HIS A 114 -20.28 -5.56 -3.49
N GLY A 115 -19.81 -6.64 -4.11
CA GLY A 115 -20.47 -7.24 -5.28
C GLY A 115 -20.42 -6.32 -6.51
N THR A 116 -19.39 -5.46 -6.61
CA THR A 116 -19.20 -4.48 -7.69
C THR A 116 -17.88 -4.68 -8.41
N ASP A 117 -17.62 -3.86 -9.43
CA ASP A 117 -16.31 -3.68 -10.08
C ASP A 117 -15.92 -2.19 -10.23
N HIS A 118 -16.57 -1.35 -9.41
CA HIS A 118 -16.53 0.10 -9.49
C HIS A 118 -15.14 0.68 -9.20
N PHE A 119 -14.49 0.22 -8.12
CA PHE A 119 -13.23 0.81 -7.66
C PHE A 119 -12.10 0.51 -8.65
N PHE A 120 -12.04 -0.72 -9.16
CA PHE A 120 -11.05 -1.11 -10.15
C PHE A 120 -11.29 -0.43 -11.50
N LYS A 121 -12.53 -0.41 -12.01
CA LYS A 121 -12.82 0.17 -13.33
C LYS A 121 -12.54 1.66 -13.42
N ARG A 122 -12.83 2.45 -12.38
CA ARG A 122 -12.59 3.91 -12.36
C ARG A 122 -11.14 4.33 -12.58
N VAL A 123 -10.19 3.44 -12.32
CA VAL A 123 -8.75 3.74 -12.40
C VAL A 123 -8.14 3.23 -13.71
N CYS A 124 -8.76 2.23 -14.34
CA CYS A 124 -8.25 1.60 -15.56
C CYS A 124 -8.95 2.07 -16.86
N THR A 125 -9.86 3.04 -16.77
CA THR A 125 -10.52 3.71 -17.91
C THR A 125 -10.15 5.17 -17.96
#